data_AF-A0A2A9FM00-F1
#
_entry.id   AF-A0A2A9FM00-F1
#
_cell.length_a   1.000
_cell.length_b   1.000
_cell.length_c   1.000
_cell.angle_alpha   90.00
_cell.angle_beta   90.00
_cell.angle_gamma   90.00
#
_symmetry.space_group_name_H-M   'P 1'
#
loop_
_entity.id
_entity.type
_entity.pdbx_description
1 polymer ?
#
loop_
_entity_poly.entity_id
_entity_poly.type
_entity_poly.pdbx_seq_one_letter_code
_entity_poly.pdbx_strand_id
1 'polypeptide(L)' 'MEDPKTVVKHEPRKSLIILFIMGVVSIVLGTIILLGPGSGPSGMGGGAGWVMIMVGVIAIVFYLFGRKSRRP' A
#
# COMPACT_ATOMS: atom_id res chain seq x y z
N MET A 1 12.11 -27.38 -16.88
CA MET A 1 11.57 -26.02 -16.68
C MET A 1 10.48 -26.14 -15.64
N GLU A 2 10.67 -25.57 -14.46
CA GLU A 2 9.64 -25.56 -13.42
C GLU A 2 8.43 -24.76 -13.92
N ASP A 3 7.25 -25.35 -13.74
CA ASP A 3 5.98 -24.78 -14.19
C ASP A 3 5.82 -23.35 -13.65
N PRO A 4 5.61 -22.32 -14.50
CA PRO A 4 5.52 -20.93 -14.05
C PRO A 4 4.38 -20.71 -13.03
N LYS A 5 3.44 -21.65 -12.93
CA LYS A 5 2.34 -21.64 -11.96
C LYS A 5 2.74 -22.07 -10.54
N THR A 6 3.85 -22.80 -10.35
CA THR A 6 4.28 -23.27 -9.01
C THR A 6 5.23 -22.29 -8.32
N VAL A 7 5.98 -21.49 -9.06
CA VAL A 7 6.94 -20.51 -8.52
C VAL A 7 6.24 -19.40 -7.71
N VAL A 8 5.06 -18.95 -8.17
CA VAL A 8 4.26 -17.92 -7.49
C VAL A 8 3.69 -18.40 -6.14
N LYS A 9 3.45 -19.72 -5.99
CA LYS A 9 2.85 -20.28 -4.77
C LYS A 9 3.84 -20.38 -3.61
N HIS A 10 5.16 -20.39 -3.87
CA HIS A 10 6.18 -20.51 -2.84
C HIS A 10 6.70 -19.18 -2.25
N GLU A 11 6.52 -18.04 -2.94
CA GLU A 11 6.96 -16.72 -2.43
C GLU A 11 5.88 -15.71 -1.95
N PRO A 12 4.68 -16.12 -1.50
CA PRO A 12 3.65 -15.16 -1.09
C PRO A 12 4.04 -14.32 0.15
N ARG A 13 5.01 -14.78 0.95
CA ARG A 13 5.54 -13.98 2.08
C ARG A 13 6.27 -12.72 1.61
N LYS A 14 7.04 -12.81 0.51
CA LYS A 14 7.77 -11.67 -0.06
C LYS A 14 6.79 -10.65 -0.65
N SER A 15 5.77 -11.12 -1.37
CA SER A 15 4.72 -10.26 -1.92
C SER A 15 3.92 -9.50 -0.86
N LEU A 16 3.55 -10.14 0.26
CA LEU A 16 2.85 -9.48 1.37
C LEU A 16 3.70 -8.40 2.06
N ILE A 17 5.00 -8.65 2.23
CA ILE A 17 5.92 -7.65 2.81
C ILE A 17 6.05 -6.45 1.88
N ILE A 18 6.17 -6.67 0.57
CA ILE A 18 6.21 -5.59 -0.42
C ILE A 18 4.93 -4.76 -0.38
N LEU A 19 3.75 -5.40 -0.26
CA LEU A 19 2.47 -4.71 -0.12
C LEU A 19 2.45 -3.80 1.12
N PHE A 20 2.97 -4.28 2.25
CA PHE A 20 3.08 -3.49 3.48
C PHE A 20 4.01 -2.28 3.30
N ILE A 21 5.20 -2.49 2.73
CA ILE A 21 6.17 -1.41 2.48
C ILE A 21 5.57 -0.36 1.54
N MET A 22 4.92 -0.78 0.45
CA MET A 22 4.27 0.14 -0.49
C MET A 22 3.13 0.92 0.16
N GLY A 23 2.34 0.28 1.04
CA GLY A 23 1.31 0.95 1.82
C GLY A 23 1.87 2.05 2.72
N VAL A 24 2.94 1.75 3.46
CA VAL A 24 3.63 2.73 4.31
C VAL A 24 4.19 3.90 3.50
N VAL A 25 4.89 3.62 2.40
CA VAL A 25 5.45 4.66 1.51
C VAL A 25 4.33 5.56 0.96
N SER A 26 3.20 5.00 0.53
CA SER A 26 2.06 5.78 0.03
C SER A 26 1.47 6.71 1.09
N ILE A 27 1.38 6.27 2.35
CA ILE A 27 0.89 7.11 3.46
C ILE A 27 1.88 8.25 3.72
N VAL A 28 3.18 7.95 3.74
CA VAL A 28 4.22 8.97 3.95
C VAL A 28 4.17 10.02 2.83
N LEU A 29 4.10 9.59 1.57
CA LEU A 29 4.00 10.51 0.43
C LEU A 29 2.71 11.33 0.46
N GLY A 30 1.56 10.72 0.74
CA GLY A 30 0.30 11.45 0.86
C GLY A 30 0.31 12.49 1.99
N THR A 31 0.98 12.18 3.11
CA THR A 31 1.18 13.12 4.23
C THR A 31 2.07 14.29 3.81
N ILE A 32 3.16 14.03 3.09
CA ILE A 32 4.05 15.08 2.57
C ILE A 32 3.28 15.99 1.61
N ILE A 33 2.44 15.43 0.73
CA ILE A 33 1.63 16.21 -0.22
C ILE A 33 0.63 17.11 0.52
N LEU A 34 0.03 16.63 1.61
CA LEU A 34 -0.89 17.42 2.44
C LEU A 34 -0.20 18.55 3.21
N LEU A 35 1.08 18.38 3.57
CA LEU A 35 1.87 19.42 4.24
C LEU A 35 2.59 20.35 3.26
N GLY A 36 2.58 20.02 1.96
CA GLY A 36 3.27 20.75 0.91
C GLY A 36 2.56 22.05 0.50
N PRO A 37 3.30 23.02 -0.05
CA PRO A 37 2.71 24.25 -0.59
C PRO A 37 1.74 23.91 -1.73
N GLY A 38 0.46 24.26 -1.55
CA GLY A 38 -0.63 23.92 -2.49
C GLY A 38 -1.69 22.97 -1.93
N SER A 39 -1.59 22.58 -0.65
CA SER A 39 -2.54 21.69 0.04
C SER A 39 -3.82 22.35 0.55
N GLY A 40 -4.16 23.56 0.08
CA GLY A 40 -5.35 24.29 0.51
C GLY A 40 -6.67 23.51 0.23
N PRO A 41 -7.79 23.93 0.84
CA PRO A 41 -9.09 23.23 0.75
C PRO A 41 -9.62 23.06 -0.67
N SER A 42 -9.19 23.91 -1.60
CA SER A 42 -9.51 23.89 -3.04
C SER A 42 -8.30 23.51 -3.92
N GLY A 43 -7.17 23.18 -3.30
CA GLY A 43 -5.93 22.82 -3.98
C GLY A 43 -5.89 21.34 -4.34
N MET A 44 -5.46 21.03 -5.56
CA MET A 44 -5.32 19.67 -6.07
C MET A 44 -4.43 18.79 -5.16
N GLY A 45 -3.48 19.41 -4.44
CA GLY A 45 -2.64 18.72 -3.45
C GLY A 45 -3.41 18.16 -2.26
N GLY A 46 -4.41 18.89 -1.74
CA GLY A 46 -5.21 18.42 -0.60
C GLY A 46 -5.97 17.14 -0.93
N GLY A 47 -6.67 17.13 -2.07
CA GLY A 47 -7.40 15.95 -2.55
C GLY A 47 -6.47 14.78 -2.90
N ALA A 48 -5.39 15.03 -3.63
CA ALA A 48 -4.45 13.99 -4.04
C ALA A 48 -3.75 13.33 -2.84
N GLY A 49 -3.35 14.11 -1.83
CA GLY A 49 -2.72 13.59 -0.61
C GLY A 49 -3.66 12.67 0.18
N TRP A 50 -4.92 13.05 0.33
CA TRP A 50 -5.93 12.20 0.97
C TRP A 50 -6.18 10.89 0.22
N VAL A 51 -6.25 10.93 -1.11
CA VAL A 51 -6.39 9.71 -1.94
C VAL A 51 -5.20 8.78 -1.74
N MET A 52 -3.97 9.31 -1.75
CA MET A 52 -2.75 8.52 -1.54
C MET A 52 -2.69 7.86 -0.16
N ILE A 53 -3.14 8.56 0.88
CA ILE A 53 -3.25 8.01 2.24
C ILE A 53 -4.28 6.88 2.27
N MET A 54 -5.47 7.09 1.69
CA MET A 54 -6.54 6.08 1.67
C MET A 54 -6.09 4.80 0.94
N VAL A 55 -5.39 4.92 -0.19
CA VAL A 55 -4.84 3.77 -0.91
C VAL A 55 -3.81 3.02 -0.05
N GLY A 56 -2.93 3.75 0.65
CA GLY A 56 -1.96 3.14 1.56
C GLY A 56 -2.61 2.42 2.74
N VAL A 57 -3.68 2.99 3.32
CA VAL A 57 -4.47 2.36 4.39
C VAL A 57 -5.13 1.07 3.88
N ILE A 58 -5.74 1.09 2.70
CA ILE A 58 -6.35 -0.10 2.08
C ILE A 58 -5.31 -1.21 1.84
N ALA A 59 -4.11 -0.85 1.36
CA ALA A 59 -3.02 -1.81 1.18
C ALA A 59 -2.60 -2.48 2.50
N ILE A 60 -2.57 -1.72 3.61
CA ILE A 60 -2.31 -2.27 4.95
C ILE A 60 -3.44 -3.20 5.41
N VAL A 61 -4.70 -2.85 5.14
CA VAL A 61 -5.84 -3.72 5.43
C VAL A 61 -5.72 -5.05 4.67
N PHE A 62 -5.39 -5.01 3.38
CA PHE A 62 -5.14 -6.24 2.60
C PHE A 62 -3.96 -7.05 3.13
N TYR A 63 -2.88 -6.40 3.58
CA TYR A 63 -1.78 -7.07 4.25
C TYR A 63 -2.26 -7.80 5.53
N LEU A 64 -3.06 -7.14 6.37
CA LEU A 64 -3.59 -7.73 7.60
C LEU A 64 -4.51 -8.92 7.31
N PHE A 65 -5.40 -8.81 6.32
CA PHE A 65 -6.27 -9.90 5.88
C PHE A 65 -5.46 -11.07 5.30
N GLY A 66 -4.52 -10.79 4.39
CA GLY A 66 -3.66 -11.81 3.77
C GLY A 66 -2.73 -12.50 4.79
N ARG A 67 -2.30 -11.79 5.84
CA ARG A 67 -1.57 -12.34 6.98
C ARG A 67 -2.47 -13.22 7.84
N LYS A 68 -3.74 -12.84 8.06
CA LYS A 68 -4.71 -13.57 8.89
C LYS A 68 -5.17 -14.87 8.21
N SER A 69 -5.46 -14.85 6.90
CA SER A 69 -5.86 -16.05 6.13
C SER A 69 -4.74 -17.09 5.97
N ARG A 70 -3.50 -16.77 6.36
CA ARG A 70 -2.34 -17.68 6.32
C ARG A 70 -1.87 -18.14 7.70
N ARG A 71 -2.57 -17.78 8.77
CA ARG A 71 -2.40 -18.44 10.06
C ARG A 71 -3.12 -19.79 9.96
N PRO A 72 -2.44 -20.93 10.22
CA PRO A 72 -3.10 -22.24 10.28
C PRO A 72 -4.20 -22.26 11.34
#